data_AF-A0A382ZTN5-F1
#
_entry.id   AF-A0A382ZTN5-F1
#
_cell.length_a   1.000
_cell.length_b   1.000
_cell.length_c   1.000
_cell.angle_alpha   90.00
_cell.angle_beta   90.00
_cell.angle_gamma   90.00
#
_symmetry.space_group_name_H-M   'P 1'
#
loop_
_entity.id
_entity.type
_entity.pdbx_description
1 polymer ?
#
loop_
_entity_poly.entity_id
_entity_poly.type
_entity_poly.pdbx_seq_one_letter_code
_entity_poly.pdbx_strand_id
1 'polypeptide(L)' 'MKPIEDYLDRAGELLATVRNQVEALAQAAAWFSETILAERMVHVFGSGHSRIMVEELWPRYGSFP' A
#
# COMPACT_ATOMS: atom_id res chain seq x y z
N MET A 1 30.46 11.68 7.63
CA MET A 1 29.13 11.29 7.15
C MET A 1 29.10 9.77 7.12
N LYS A 2 28.17 9.11 7.82
CA LYS A 2 28.05 7.66 7.78
C LYS A 2 26.95 7.30 6.78
N PRO A 3 27.24 6.55 5.69
CA PRO A 3 26.25 6.26 4.65
C PRO A 3 24.95 5.61 5.16
N ILE A 4 25.00 4.89 6.29
CA ILE A 4 23.81 4.32 6.92
C ILE A 4 22.89 5.38 7.54
N GLU A 5 23.45 6.42 8.16
CA GLU A 5 22.67 7.53 8.71
C GLU A 5 21.98 8.28 7.55
N ASP A 6 22.72 8.56 6.47
CA ASP A 6 22.16 9.20 5.27
C ASP A 6 21.05 8.37 4.62
N TYR A 7 21.21 7.05 4.52
CA TYR A 7 20.19 6.16 3.96
C TYR A 7 18.90 6.17 4.79
N LEU A 8 19.02 6.10 6.11
CA LEU A 8 17.85 6.10 7.01
C LEU A 8 17.13 7.45 6.99
N ASP A 9 17.86 8.56 6.93
CA ASP A 9 17.28 9.90 6.80
C ASP A 9 16.47 10.02 5.50
N ARG A 10 17.02 9.56 4.38
CA ARG A 10 16.31 9.54 3.08
C ARG A 10 15.09 8.62 3.08
N ALA A 11 15.17 7.46 3.75
CA ALA A 11 14.00 6.60 3.91
C ALA A 11 12.89 7.30 4.73
N GLY A 12 13.26 8.08 5.73
CA GLY A 12 12.33 8.91 6.50
C GLY A 12 11.60 9.95 5.65
N GLU A 13 12.30 10.59 4.71
CA GLU A 13 11.71 11.55 3.76
C GLU A 13 10.64 10.89 2.85
N LEU A 14 10.85 9.63 2.45
CA LEU A 14 9.85 8.87 1.70
C LEU A 14 8.58 8.66 2.52
N LEU A 15 8.72 8.31 3.81
CA LEU A 15 7.57 8.15 4.71
C LEU A 15 6.82 9.47 4.92
N ALA A 16 7.55 10.59 5.04
CA ALA A 16 6.93 11.92 5.13
C ALA A 16 6.14 12.26 3.85
N THR A 17 6.66 11.89 2.68
CA THR A 17 5.98 12.06 1.39
C THR A 17 4.68 11.24 1.32
N VAL A 18 4.74 9.97 1.72
CA VAL A 18 3.55 9.10 1.76
C VAL A 18 2.49 9.62 2.73
N ARG A 19 2.91 10.17 3.89
CA ARG A 19 1.98 10.75 4.87
C ARG A 19 1.10 11.86 4.31
N ASN A 20 1.64 12.66 3.38
CA ASN A 20 0.89 13.73 2.72
C ASN A 20 -0.17 13.22 1.73
N GLN A 21 -0.27 11.90 1.50
CA GLN A 21 -1.24 11.27 0.60
C GLN A 21 -2.42 10.62 1.34
N VAL A 22 -2.64 10.97 2.63
CA VAL A 22 -3.65 10.34 3.49
C VAL A 22 -5.05 10.34 2.90
N GLU A 23 -5.46 11.41 2.22
CA GLU A 23 -6.79 11.52 1.61
C GLU A 23 -6.95 10.54 0.44
N ALA A 24 -5.92 10.41 -0.41
CA ALA A 24 -5.92 9.46 -1.52
C ALA A 24 -5.90 8.00 -1.04
N LEU A 25 -5.13 7.72 0.02
CA LEU A 25 -5.09 6.39 0.66
C LEU A 25 -6.46 6.04 1.26
N ALA A 26 -7.10 6.99 1.94
CA ALA A 26 -8.45 6.81 2.50
C ALA A 26 -9.48 6.57 1.39
N GLN A 27 -9.40 7.31 0.28
CA GLN A 27 -10.28 7.13 -0.87
C GLN A 27 -10.13 5.73 -1.50
N ALA A 28 -8.90 5.24 -1.66
CA ALA A 28 -8.65 3.90 -2.19
C ALA A 28 -9.19 2.82 -1.25
N ALA A 29 -8.99 2.97 0.07
CA ALA A 29 -9.54 2.06 1.07
C ALA A 29 -11.08 2.03 1.04
N ALA A 30 -11.73 3.18 0.89
CA ALA A 30 -13.18 3.28 0.75
C ALA A 30 -13.67 2.48 -0.47
N TRP A 31 -13.09 2.72 -1.67
CA TRP A 31 -13.44 1.98 -2.88
C TRP A 31 -13.30 0.46 -2.72
N PHE A 32 -12.23 0.01 -2.07
CA PHE A 32 -12.01 -1.42 -1.82
C PHE A 32 -13.12 -1.97 -0.93
N SER A 33 -13.40 -1.30 0.20
CA SER A 33 -14.41 -1.73 1.16
C SER A 33 -15.81 -1.74 0.57
N GLU A 34 -16.21 -0.71 -0.17
CA GLU A 34 -17.50 -0.61 -0.83
C GLU A 34 -17.68 -1.70 -1.89
N THR A 35 -16.62 -2.00 -2.65
CA THR A 35 -16.63 -3.08 -3.65
C THR A 35 -16.81 -4.45 -2.99
N ILE A 36 -16.05 -4.73 -1.92
CA ILE A 36 -16.12 -6.00 -1.19
C ILE A 36 -17.50 -6.17 -0.53
N LEU A 37 -18.01 -5.13 0.13
CA LEU A 37 -19.34 -5.15 0.77
C LEU A 37 -20.49 -5.31 -0.23
N ALA A 38 -20.27 -4.97 -1.50
CA ALA A 38 -21.21 -5.21 -2.59
C ALA A 38 -21.09 -6.63 -3.20
N GLU A 39 -20.39 -7.56 -2.53
CA GLU A 39 -20.12 -8.94 -3.00
C GLU A 39 -19.37 -8.97 -4.36
N ARG A 40 -18.51 -7.98 -4.61
CA ARG A 40 -17.69 -7.86 -5.83
C ARG A 40 -16.21 -8.03 -5.53
N MET A 41 -15.43 -8.18 -6.59
CA MET A 41 -13.98 -8.37 -6.52
C MET A 41 -13.21 -7.08 -6.79
N VAL A 42 -12.11 -6.89 -6.04
CA VAL A 42 -11.09 -5.89 -6.36
C VAL A 42 -9.94 -6.58 -7.08
N HIS A 43 -9.65 -6.16 -8.30
CA HIS A 43 -8.52 -6.67 -9.07
C HIS A 43 -7.31 -5.73 -8.93
N VAL A 44 -6.17 -6.28 -8.53
CA VAL A 44 -4.89 -5.57 -8.43
C VAL A 44 -3.88 -6.18 -9.41
N PHE A 45 -3.08 -5.34 -10.05
CA PHE A 45 -2.08 -5.76 -11.05
C PHE A 45 -0.76 -5.00 -10.84
N GLY A 46 0.34 -5.67 -11.10
CA GLY A 46 1.68 -5.12 -10.99
C GLY A 46 2.67 -5.92 -11.83
N SER A 47 3.68 -5.24 -12.37
CA SER A 47 4.74 -5.85 -13.17
C SER A 47 6.11 -5.63 -12.50
N GLY A 48 7.05 -6.55 -12.73
CA GLY A 48 8.37 -6.53 -12.11
C GLY A 48 8.30 -6.58 -10.57
N HIS A 49 9.08 -5.73 -9.90
CA HIS A 49 9.11 -5.67 -8.44
C HIS A 49 7.78 -5.24 -7.81
N SER A 50 6.94 -4.51 -8.54
CA SER A 50 5.61 -4.12 -8.05
C SER A 50 4.66 -5.31 -7.89
N ARG A 51 5.01 -6.48 -8.44
CA ARG A 51 4.30 -7.74 -8.17
C ARG A 51 4.29 -8.09 -6.68
N ILE A 52 5.34 -7.74 -5.93
CA ILE A 52 5.42 -7.97 -4.48
C ILE A 52 4.24 -7.31 -3.77
N MET A 53 3.94 -6.05 -4.09
CA MET A 53 2.81 -5.33 -3.47
C MET A 53 1.46 -5.98 -3.78
N VAL A 54 1.31 -6.60 -4.95
CA VAL A 54 0.09 -7.33 -5.32
C VAL A 54 -0.06 -8.60 -4.50
N GLU A 55 1.03 -9.36 -4.31
CA GLU A 55 1.00 -10.57 -3.47
C GLU A 55 0.72 -10.26 -2.01
N GLU A 56 1.21 -9.14 -1.51
CA GLU A 56 0.96 -8.64 -0.16
C GLU A 56 -0.52 -8.25 0.08
N LEU A 57 -1.32 -8.10 -0.96
CA LEU A 57 -2.76 -7.79 -0.86
C LEU A 57 -3.66 -9.02 -1.03
N TRP A 58 -3.13 -10.15 -1.51
CA TRP A 58 -3.88 -11.41 -1.62
C TRP A 58 -4.30 -11.90 -0.22
N PRO A 59 -5.46 -12.58 -0.05
CA PRO A 59 -5.93 -13.00 1.27
C PRO A 59 -4.83 -13.70 2.10
N ARG A 60 -4.44 -13.04 3.19
CA ARG A 60 -3.50 -13.51 4.21
C ARG A 60 -4.27 -13.83 5.47
N TYR A 61 -3.60 -14.39 6.49
CA TYR A 61 -4.19 -14.44 7.83
C TYR A 61 -4.59 -13.03 8.28
N GLY A 62 -5.90 -12.77 8.39
CA GLY A 62 -6.47 -11.46 8.71
C GLY A 62 -7.17 -10.74 7.55
N SER A 63 -7.18 -11.30 6.34
CA SER A 63 -8.05 -10.81 5.26
C SER A 63 -9.49 -11.27 5.50
N PHE A 64 -10.45 -10.35 5.31
CA PHE A 64 -11.88 -10.55 5.56
C PHE A 64 -12.42 -11.84 4.89
N PRO A 65 -13.38 -12.54 5.53
CA PRO A 65 -14.14 -13.61 4.85
C PRO A 65 -14.95 -13.08 3.68
#